data_AF-A0A410P6E1-F1
#
_entry.id   AF-A0A410P6E1-F1
#
_cell.length_a   1.000
_cell.length_b   1.000
_cell.length_c   1.000
_cell.angle_alpha   90.00
_cell.angle_beta   90.00
_cell.angle_gamma   90.00
#
_symmetry.space_group_name_H-M   'P 1'
#
loop_
_entity.id
_entity.type
_entity.pdbx_description
1 polymer ?
#
loop_
_entity_poly.entity_id
_entity_poly.type
_entity_poly.pdbx_seq_one_letter_code
_entity_poly.pdbx_strand_id
1 'polypeptide(L)'
;MKGKKHFAVCIWTAAVALVLISSAYAQAPTLSLKKSIDLAETALNKTSVDLLQYYLYSITLSNSSQGQFWYLTYRPVNPSEYNEIFVKVYMDGSVGLSGGPFSSSGY
;
A
#
# COMPACT_ATOMS: atom_id res chain seq x y z
N MET A 1 -33.33 -28.81 -53.06
CA MET A 1 -33.51 -27.34 -52.94
C MET A 1 -34.82 -27.06 -52.22
N LYS A 2 -34.82 -26.04 -51.32
CA LYS A 2 -35.94 -25.53 -50.49
C LYS A 2 -36.31 -26.46 -49.32
N GLY A 3 -36.38 -26.06 -48.05
CA GLY A 3 -36.19 -24.77 -47.39
C GLY A 3 -36.65 -24.94 -45.93
N LYS A 4 -35.77 -24.60 -44.98
CA LYS A 4 -35.98 -24.59 -43.52
C LYS A 4 -37.26 -23.83 -43.13
N LYS A 5 -37.92 -24.21 -42.02
CA LYS A 5 -38.21 -23.32 -40.85
C LYS A 5 -38.43 -24.17 -39.58
N HIS A 6 -37.39 -24.30 -38.76
CA HIS A 6 -37.54 -24.63 -37.34
C HIS A 6 -37.75 -23.30 -36.59
N PHE A 7 -38.89 -23.12 -35.95
CA PHE A 7 -39.06 -22.09 -34.92
C PHE A 7 -38.93 -22.80 -33.58
N ALA A 8 -37.70 -22.86 -33.08
CA ALA A 8 -37.42 -23.30 -31.72
C ALA A 8 -37.67 -22.11 -30.78
N VAL A 9 -38.47 -22.42 -29.78
CA VAL A 9 -39.02 -21.54 -28.74
C VAL A 9 -37.92 -20.97 -27.84
N CYS A 10 -38.13 -19.73 -27.41
CA CYS A 10 -37.35 -18.98 -26.45
C CYS A 10 -36.91 -19.81 -25.24
N ILE A 11 -35.61 -19.85 -24.97
CA ILE A 11 -35.09 -19.89 -23.60
C ILE A 11 -33.94 -18.89 -23.53
N TRP A 12 -34.30 -17.66 -23.17
CA TRP A 12 -33.37 -16.69 -22.62
C TRP A 12 -32.85 -17.31 -21.30
N THR A 13 -31.80 -18.10 -21.39
CA THR A 13 -30.98 -18.42 -20.22
C THR A 13 -30.22 -17.15 -19.89
N ALA A 14 -30.89 -16.28 -19.12
CA ALA A 14 -30.21 -15.35 -18.26
C ALA A 14 -29.34 -16.21 -17.34
N ALA A 15 -28.11 -16.46 -17.77
CA ALA A 15 -27.06 -16.93 -16.90
C ALA A 15 -26.93 -15.86 -15.83
N VAL A 16 -27.55 -16.13 -14.69
CA VAL A 16 -27.34 -15.40 -13.46
C VAL A 16 -25.86 -15.56 -13.18
N ALA A 17 -25.07 -14.60 -13.66
CA ALA A 17 -23.70 -14.43 -13.24
C ALA A 17 -23.80 -14.19 -11.74
N LEU A 18 -23.57 -15.25 -10.97
CA LEU A 18 -23.30 -15.16 -9.56
C LEU A 18 -21.99 -14.38 -9.49
N VAL A 19 -22.10 -13.05 -9.47
CA VAL A 19 -21.00 -12.17 -9.14
C VAL A 19 -20.70 -12.53 -7.70
N LEU A 20 -19.74 -13.44 -7.53
CA LEU A 20 -18.99 -13.55 -6.29
C LEU A 20 -18.36 -12.18 -6.12
N ILE A 21 -19.10 -11.29 -5.45
CA ILE A 21 -18.52 -10.15 -4.78
C ILE A 21 -17.67 -10.81 -3.69
N SER A 22 -16.48 -11.26 -4.07
CA SER A 22 -15.39 -11.46 -3.14
C SER A 22 -15.22 -10.09 -2.53
N SER A 23 -15.88 -9.87 -1.40
CA SER A 23 -15.50 -8.82 -0.48
C SER A 23 -14.01 -9.04 -0.31
N ALA A 24 -13.22 -8.16 -0.93
CA ALA A 24 -11.80 -8.09 -0.70
C ALA A 24 -11.68 -7.68 0.76
N TYR A 25 -11.80 -8.66 1.65
CA TYR A 25 -11.48 -8.51 3.05
C TYR A 25 -10.06 -7.98 3.04
N ALA A 26 -9.89 -6.73 3.44
CA ALA A 26 -8.58 -6.18 3.69
C ALA A 26 -7.91 -7.15 4.66
N GLN A 27 -6.98 -7.94 4.13
CA GLN A 27 -6.32 -8.99 4.89
C GLN A 27 -5.71 -8.33 6.12
N ALA A 28 -5.97 -8.90 7.29
CA ALA A 28 -5.49 -8.32 8.54
C ALA A 28 -3.96 -8.20 8.48
N PRO A 29 -3.39 -7.08 8.95
CA PRO A 29 -1.94 -6.90 8.92
C PRO A 29 -1.27 -7.95 9.81
N THR A 30 -0.34 -8.72 9.24
CA THR A 30 0.43 -9.73 9.97
C THR A 30 1.51 -9.09 10.84
N LEU A 31 1.92 -7.86 10.52
CA LEU A 31 2.85 -7.07 11.29
C LEU A 31 2.11 -6.00 12.11
N SER A 32 2.31 -6.01 13.42
CA SER A 32 1.69 -5.02 14.30
C SER A 32 2.17 -3.60 14.00
N LEU A 33 1.31 -2.61 14.25
CA LEU A 33 1.66 -1.20 14.12
C LEU A 33 2.88 -0.84 14.96
N LYS A 34 2.90 -1.25 16.25
CA LYS A 34 4.04 -0.99 17.14
C LYS A 34 5.35 -1.52 16.55
N LYS A 35 5.36 -2.78 16.12
CA LYS A 35 6.58 -3.40 15.56
C LYS A 35 7.02 -2.67 14.28
N SER A 36 6.07 -2.16 13.51
CA SER A 36 6.36 -1.41 12.28
C SER A 36 7.01 -0.06 12.58
N ILE A 37 6.58 0.63 13.63
CA ILE A 37 7.23 1.86 14.12
C ILE A 37 8.66 1.55 14.59
N ASP A 38 8.84 0.50 15.40
CA ASP A 38 10.18 0.10 15.88
C ASP A 38 11.15 -0.18 14.69
N LEU A 39 10.65 -0.82 13.62
CA LEU A 39 11.43 -1.09 12.40
C LEU A 39 11.71 0.17 11.58
N ALA A 40 10.74 1.07 11.46
CA ALA A 40 10.91 2.36 10.78
C ALA A 40 11.98 3.21 11.47
N GLU A 41 11.92 3.35 12.80
CA GLU A 41 12.93 4.08 13.58
C GLU A 41 14.31 3.43 13.47
N THR A 42 14.37 2.10 13.51
CA THR A 42 15.64 1.37 13.30
C THR A 42 16.23 1.64 11.92
N ALA A 43 15.41 1.70 10.87
CA ALA A 43 15.86 1.99 9.52
C ALA A 43 16.32 3.46 9.39
N LEU A 44 15.56 4.38 9.96
CA LEU A 44 15.86 5.81 9.96
C LEU A 44 17.13 6.14 10.75
N ASN A 45 17.37 5.50 11.89
CA ASN A 45 18.59 5.66 12.69
C ASN A 45 19.86 5.17 11.97
N LYS A 46 19.72 4.32 10.95
CA LYS A 46 20.84 3.91 10.08
C LYS A 46 21.16 4.94 9.00
N THR A 47 20.34 5.97 8.87
CA THR A 47 20.57 7.07 7.93
C THR A 47 21.27 8.23 8.64
N SER A 48 21.95 9.09 7.89
CA SER A 48 22.58 10.31 8.43
C SER A 48 21.59 11.45 8.73
N VAL A 49 20.29 11.15 8.87
CA VAL A 49 19.26 12.15 9.16
C VAL A 49 19.10 12.35 10.66
N ASP A 50 19.09 13.62 11.07
CA ASP A 50 18.74 14.00 12.42
C ASP A 50 17.22 13.90 12.63
N LEU A 51 16.77 12.79 13.23
CA LEU A 51 15.35 12.55 13.51
C LEU A 51 14.75 13.51 14.55
N LEU A 52 15.56 14.24 15.31
CA LEU A 52 15.03 15.27 16.23
C LEU A 52 14.39 16.44 15.47
N GLN A 53 14.75 16.62 14.20
CA GLN A 53 14.14 17.61 13.31
C GLN A 53 12.84 17.11 12.68
N TYR A 54 12.37 15.91 13.00
CA TYR A 54 11.20 15.31 12.39
C TYR A 54 10.21 14.81 13.44
N TYR A 55 8.93 14.80 13.08
CA TYR A 55 7.89 14.16 13.87
C TYR A 55 7.04 13.24 13.00
N LEU A 56 6.53 12.16 13.59
CA LEU A 56 5.64 11.24 12.91
C LEU A 56 4.28 11.91 12.69
N TYR A 57 3.99 12.25 11.44
CA TYR A 57 2.79 12.99 11.05
C TYR A 57 1.58 12.08 10.82
N SER A 58 1.77 10.96 10.12
CA SER A 58 0.67 10.05 9.79
C SER A 58 1.14 8.61 9.64
N ILE A 59 0.24 7.67 9.93
CA ILE A 59 0.42 6.25 9.65
C ILE A 59 -0.82 5.69 8.98
N THR A 60 -0.68 5.01 7.85
CA THR A 60 -1.77 4.36 7.12
C THR A 60 -1.42 2.93 6.73
N LEU A 61 -2.38 2.03 6.81
CA LEU A 61 -2.25 0.69 6.22
C LEU A 61 -2.59 0.77 4.73
N SER A 62 -1.68 0.31 3.87
CA SER A 62 -1.83 0.40 2.41
C SER A 62 -1.51 -0.92 1.73
N ASN A 63 -2.08 -1.12 0.54
CA ASN A 63 -1.84 -2.29 -0.30
C ASN A 63 -1.21 -1.84 -1.63
N SER A 64 -0.25 -2.60 -2.14
CA SER A 64 0.35 -2.44 -3.46
C SER A 64 0.54 -3.78 -4.15
N SER A 65 0.98 -3.78 -5.40
CA SER A 65 1.39 -5.00 -6.12
C SER A 65 2.54 -5.75 -5.43
N GLN A 66 3.32 -5.07 -4.59
CA GLN A 66 4.41 -5.65 -3.79
C GLN A 66 3.93 -6.20 -2.44
N GLY A 67 2.64 -6.07 -2.14
CA GLY A 67 2.03 -6.52 -0.88
C GLY A 67 1.52 -5.37 -0.01
N GLN A 68 1.10 -5.74 1.19
CA GLN A 68 0.58 -4.84 2.22
C GLN A 68 1.72 -4.25 3.06
N PHE A 69 1.59 -2.99 3.46
CA PHE A 69 2.58 -2.29 4.28
C PHE A 69 1.95 -1.20 5.14
N TRP A 70 2.60 -0.89 6.25
CA TRP A 70 2.38 0.35 6.99
C TRP A 70 3.15 1.47 6.32
N TYR A 71 2.46 2.56 5.99
CA TYR A 71 3.04 3.77 5.42
C TYR A 71 3.14 4.84 6.49
N LEU A 72 4.35 5.20 6.88
CA LEU A 72 4.64 6.21 7.89
C LEU A 72 5.18 7.46 7.19
N THR A 73 4.62 8.62 7.50
CA THR A 73 5.07 9.92 6.99
C THR A 73 5.63 10.73 8.14
N TYR A 74 6.87 11.17 7.99
CA TYR A 74 7.53 12.08 8.92
C TYR A 74 7.67 13.45 8.28
N ARG A 75 7.32 14.49 9.02
CA ARG A 75 7.43 15.89 8.59
C ARG A 75 8.51 16.61 9.39
N PRO A 76 9.24 17.56 8.78
CA PRO A 76 10.17 18.36 9.53
C PRO A 76 9.44 19.27 10.52
N VAL A 77 10.04 19.49 11.68
CA VAL A 77 9.57 20.42 12.71
C VAL A 77 9.57 21.85 12.18
N ASN A 78 10.55 22.18 11.32
CA ASN A 78 10.58 23.44 10.59
C ASN A 78 9.77 23.31 9.29
N PRO A 79 8.55 23.89 9.20
CA PRO A 79 7.66 23.73 8.05
C PRO A 79 8.16 24.43 6.78
N SER A 80 9.19 25.29 6.88
CA SER A 80 9.82 25.91 5.72
C SER A 80 10.63 24.92 4.88
N GLU A 81 10.91 23.73 5.40
CA GLU A 81 11.59 22.65 4.69
C GLU A 81 10.56 21.69 4.10
N TYR A 82 10.40 21.67 2.78
CA TYR A 82 9.54 20.68 2.10
C TYR A 82 10.29 19.35 1.94
N ASN A 83 10.57 18.69 3.06
CA ASN A 83 11.45 17.53 3.10
C ASN A 83 10.84 16.32 3.83
N GLU A 84 9.61 15.95 3.48
CA GLU A 84 8.94 14.81 4.11
C GLU A 84 9.69 13.51 3.88
N ILE A 85 9.80 12.69 4.94
CA ILE A 85 10.35 11.34 4.85
C ILE A 85 9.21 10.35 4.83
N PHE A 86 9.23 9.45 3.86
CA PHE A 86 8.23 8.41 3.70
C PHE A 86 8.88 7.05 3.97
N VAL A 87 8.26 6.28 4.86
CA VAL A 87 8.71 4.95 5.24
C VAL A 87 7.61 3.93 4.94
N LYS A 88 7.94 2.93 4.13
CA LYS A 88 7.10 1.75 3.88
C LYS A 88 7.65 0.59 4.69
N VAL A 89 6.87 0.05 5.62
CA VAL A 89 7.22 -1.17 6.35
C VAL A 89 6.29 -2.29 5.92
N TYR A 90 6.81 -3.22 5.13
CA TYR A 90 6.06 -4.33 4.57
C TYR A 90 5.81 -5.40 5.62
N MET A 91 4.78 -6.22 5.38
CA MET A 91 4.36 -7.29 6.29
C MET A 91 5.43 -8.37 6.54
N ASP A 92 6.43 -8.48 5.66
CA ASP A 92 7.60 -9.35 5.82
C ASP A 92 8.74 -8.72 6.65
N GLY A 93 8.57 -7.47 7.08
CA GLY A 93 9.55 -6.71 7.86
C GLY A 93 10.56 -5.92 7.03
N SER A 94 10.49 -5.97 5.68
CA SER A 94 11.32 -5.13 4.83
C SER A 94 10.90 -3.65 4.92
N VAL A 95 11.88 -2.75 4.81
CA VAL A 95 11.68 -1.30 4.97
C VAL A 95 12.17 -0.57 3.73
N GLY A 96 11.28 0.22 3.11
CA GLY A 96 11.61 1.16 2.04
C GLY A 96 11.58 2.59 2.56
N LEU A 97 12.65 3.35 2.29
CA LEU A 97 12.75 4.78 2.62
C LEU A 97 12.71 5.60 1.33
N SER A 98 12.02 6.74 1.36
CA SER A 98 11.98 7.69 0.24
C SER A 98 11.65 9.11 0.72
N GLY A 99 11.73 10.08 -0.18
CA GLY A 99 11.64 11.50 0.19
C GLY A 99 12.89 11.94 0.94
N GLY A 100 12.76 12.95 1.80
CA GLY A 100 13.83 13.40 2.67
C GLY A 100 15.08 13.90 1.94
N PRO A 101 16.17 14.18 2.69
CA PRO A 101 17.46 14.53 2.12
C PRO A 101 18.14 13.34 1.42
N PHE A 102 17.47 12.19 1.37
CA PHE A 102 17.94 10.95 0.74
C PHE A 102 17.97 11.04 -0.80
N SER A 103 17.32 12.05 -1.38
CA SER A 103 17.14 12.22 -2.84
C SER A 103 18.38 12.73 -3.60
N SER A 104 19.54 12.89 -2.95
CA SER A 104 20.75 13.45 -3.58
C SER A 104 21.95 12.50 -3.75
N SER A 105 21.89 11.22 -3.37
CA SER A 105 22.97 10.28 -3.72
C SER A 105 22.43 9.08 -4.46
N GLY A 106 22.73 9.02 -5.77
CA GLY A 106 22.58 7.81 -6.54
C GLY A 106 23.32 6.66 -5.87
N TYR A 107 22.58 5.59 -5.59
CA TYR A 107 23.04 4.23 -5.41
C TYR A 107 22.16 3.34 -6.28
#